data_AF-A0A481YG57-F1
#
_entry.id   AF-A0A481YG57-F1
#
_cell.length_a   1.000
_cell.length_b   1.000
_cell.length_c   1.000
_cell.angle_alpha   90.00
_cell.angle_beta   90.00
_cell.angle_gamma   90.00
#
_symmetry.space_group_name_H-M   'P 1'
#
loop_
_entity.id
_entity.type
_entity.pdbx_description
1 polymer ?
#
loop_
_entity_poly.entity_id
_entity_poly.type
_entity_poly.pdbx_seq_one_letter_code
_entity_poly.pdbx_strand_id
1 'polypeptide(L)'
;MLRNSFFVFIYDCAYKALKEYFIRKYKSELLESASYSKVCEKIREVEKHRLVVPFQYNFADQNVTICKFGCYFLCILFISFVVKEIKDRIEKCFDKFEVDLLFKSIASIGGLKDANSYVLDPNLILRSLGINSDLHYLSVHYSPDDYKPESCDILIGKYRDIGSGLYHFVIVDNDLKSVIWDSLGSSKAVSDGELESLRVFKIVDRSLVSEIRDRLALYREQFNSSKKNNLESLR
;
A
#
# COMPACT_ATOMS: atom_id res chain seq x y z
N MET A 1 -7.94 32.15 27.59
CA MET A 1 -6.79 31.40 27.02
C MET A 1 -6.46 30.08 27.73
N LEU A 2 -7.41 29.44 28.45
CA LEU A 2 -7.17 28.19 29.19
C LEU A 2 -7.62 26.91 28.45
N ARG A 3 -8.27 27.05 27.29
CA ARG A 3 -8.88 25.93 26.56
C ARG A 3 -7.87 25.15 25.71
N ASN A 4 -6.79 25.78 25.24
CA ASN A 4 -5.78 25.11 24.40
C ASN A 4 -4.80 24.23 25.20
N SER A 5 -4.43 24.60 26.42
CA SER A 5 -3.48 23.83 27.23
C SER A 5 -4.07 22.49 27.68
N PHE A 6 -5.37 22.44 27.99
CA PHE A 6 -6.05 21.22 28.42
C PHE A 6 -6.21 20.21 27.27
N PHE A 7 -6.51 20.68 26.06
CA PHE A 7 -6.58 19.81 24.88
C PHE A 7 -5.21 19.27 24.47
N VAL A 8 -4.16 20.09 24.55
CA VAL A 8 -2.77 19.64 24.33
C VAL A 8 -2.37 18.61 25.39
N PHE A 9 -2.76 18.81 26.65
CA PHE A 9 -2.52 17.84 27.73
C PHE A 9 -3.24 16.51 27.49
N ILE A 10 -4.52 16.53 27.11
CA ILE A 10 -5.28 15.31 26.77
C ILE A 10 -4.64 14.60 25.56
N TYR A 11 -4.24 15.36 24.55
CA TYR A 11 -3.57 14.81 23.37
C TYR A 11 -2.23 14.15 23.74
N ASP A 12 -1.41 14.80 24.56
CA ASP A 12 -0.14 14.25 25.05
C ASP A 12 -0.35 13.00 25.92
N CYS A 13 -1.39 12.99 26.77
CA CYS A 13 -1.76 11.83 27.56
C CYS A 13 -2.24 10.67 26.70
N ALA A 14 -3.11 10.92 25.72
CA ALA A 14 -3.60 9.92 24.78
C ALA A 14 -2.47 9.38 23.90
N TYR A 15 -1.59 10.27 23.41
CA TYR A 15 -0.41 9.89 22.64
C TYR A 15 0.57 9.06 23.45
N LYS A 16 0.85 9.43 24.72
CA LYS A 16 1.70 8.62 25.61
C LYS A 16 1.06 7.27 25.94
N ALA A 17 -0.23 7.22 26.21
CA ALA A 17 -0.94 5.98 26.51
C ALA A 17 -0.99 5.04 25.29
N LEU A 18 -1.26 5.58 24.10
CA LEU A 18 -1.20 4.82 22.85
C LEU A 18 0.23 4.37 22.58
N LYS A 19 1.21 5.27 22.67
CA LYS A 19 2.63 4.93 22.51
C LYS A 19 3.07 3.85 23.49
N GLU A 20 2.68 3.90 24.75
CA GLU A 20 3.00 2.85 25.73
C GLU A 20 2.24 1.55 25.48
N TYR A 21 0.99 1.61 25.00
CA TYR A 21 0.23 0.45 24.57
C TYR A 21 0.89 -0.23 23.36
N PHE A 22 1.27 0.53 22.33
CA PHE A 22 2.03 0.04 21.18
C PHE A 22 3.41 -0.47 21.61
N ILE A 23 4.14 0.28 22.43
CA ILE A 23 5.41 -0.19 22.99
C ILE A 23 5.21 -1.48 23.78
N ARG A 24 4.17 -1.66 24.60
CA ARG A 24 3.93 -2.93 25.33
C ARG A 24 3.47 -4.06 24.43
N LYS A 25 2.62 -3.78 23.44
CA LYS A 25 2.09 -4.75 22.48
C LYS A 25 3.16 -5.25 21.51
N TYR A 26 4.12 -4.39 21.14
CA TYR A 26 5.18 -4.67 20.17
C TYR A 26 6.59 -4.76 20.80
N LYS A 27 6.75 -4.56 22.13
CA LYS A 27 8.04 -4.74 22.86
C LYS A 27 8.53 -6.18 22.91
N SER A 28 7.74 -7.16 22.47
CA SER A 28 8.20 -8.54 22.38
C SER A 28 9.27 -8.72 21.29
N GLU A 29 9.26 -7.91 20.23
CA GLU A 29 10.09 -8.18 19.04
C GLU A 29 11.24 -7.19 18.83
N LEU A 30 11.07 -5.92 19.22
CA LEU A 30 12.14 -4.91 19.12
C LEU A 30 13.25 -5.06 20.18
N LEU A 31 13.02 -5.79 21.27
CA LEU A 31 14.02 -6.02 22.32
C LEU A 31 14.83 -7.32 22.12
N GLU A 32 14.38 -8.25 21.28
CA GLU A 32 15.17 -9.45 20.95
C GLU A 32 16.32 -9.12 19.97
N SER A 33 16.19 -8.06 19.17
CA SER A 33 17.28 -7.56 18.32
C SER A 33 18.45 -6.90 19.08
N ALA A 34 18.39 -6.79 20.41
CA ALA A 34 19.47 -6.23 21.24
C ALA A 34 20.33 -7.29 21.97
N SER A 35 20.09 -8.58 21.77
CA SER A 35 20.85 -9.67 22.41
C SER A 35 21.39 -10.65 21.37
N TYR A 36 22.62 -10.41 20.90
CA TYR A 36 23.37 -11.41 20.14
C TYR A 36 23.88 -12.51 21.08
N SER A 37 23.37 -13.74 20.93
CA SER A 37 24.08 -14.95 21.37
C SER A 37 23.45 -16.19 20.72
N LYS A 38 24.30 -16.92 19.99
CA LYS A 38 24.09 -18.21 19.32
C LYS A 38 23.10 -19.15 20.05
N VAL A 39 22.23 -19.84 19.29
CA VAL A 39 22.21 -21.31 19.09
C VAL A 39 20.92 -21.74 18.34
N CYS A 40 21.12 -22.67 17.40
CA CYS A 40 20.20 -23.64 16.77
C CYS A 40 19.23 -23.24 15.64
N GLU A 41 19.61 -23.76 14.47
CA GLU A 41 18.82 -24.38 13.38
C GLU A 41 17.30 -24.54 13.51
N LYS A 42 16.67 -24.45 12.32
CA LYS A 42 15.24 -24.61 11.96
C LYS A 42 14.33 -23.44 12.32
N ILE A 43 14.30 -22.45 11.43
CA ILE A 43 13.04 -21.79 11.06
C ILE A 43 12.58 -22.43 9.75
N ARG A 44 11.91 -23.58 9.88
CA ARG A 44 11.12 -24.21 8.82
C ARG A 44 9.73 -24.45 9.37
N GLU A 45 9.00 -23.35 9.50
CA GLU A 45 7.56 -23.21 9.34
C GLU A 45 7.26 -21.73 9.61
N VAL A 46 7.28 -20.93 8.54
CA VAL A 46 6.47 -19.71 8.56
C VAL A 46 5.04 -20.25 8.57
N GLU A 47 4.38 -20.18 9.73
CA GLU A 47 2.95 -20.48 9.85
C GLU A 47 2.21 -19.63 8.83
N LYS A 48 1.94 -20.26 7.67
CA LYS A 48 0.78 -19.99 6.83
C LYS A 48 -0.41 -19.96 7.78
N HIS A 49 -0.97 -18.77 8.04
CA HIS A 49 -2.40 -18.49 8.24
C HIS A 49 -2.57 -17.17 8.99
N ARG A 50 -2.59 -16.07 8.23
CA ARG A 50 -3.44 -14.87 8.38
C ARG A 50 -2.86 -13.79 7.48
N LEU A 51 -3.05 -13.96 6.17
CA LEU A 51 -2.73 -12.92 5.20
C LEU A 51 -3.56 -11.70 5.54
N VAL A 52 -2.96 -10.76 6.25
CA VAL A 52 -3.55 -9.45 6.46
C VAL A 52 -3.28 -8.71 5.19
N VAL A 53 -4.19 -8.93 4.23
CA VAL A 53 -4.31 -8.11 3.05
C VAL A 53 -4.29 -6.65 3.53
N PRO A 54 -3.28 -5.84 3.18
CA PRO A 54 -3.05 -4.59 3.90
C PRO A 54 -4.21 -3.59 3.82
N PHE A 55 -5.21 -3.82 2.96
CA PHE A 55 -6.32 -2.91 2.72
C PHE A 55 -7.67 -3.56 2.36
N GLN A 56 -7.89 -4.85 2.62
CA GLN A 56 -9.24 -5.40 2.46
C GLN A 56 -10.06 -5.24 3.74
N TYR A 57 -10.58 -4.02 3.91
CA TYR A 57 -11.69 -3.77 4.84
C TYR A 57 -13.00 -4.37 4.28
N ASN A 58 -14.09 -4.36 5.03
CA ASN A 58 -15.41 -4.58 4.41
C ASN A 58 -15.68 -3.47 3.36
N PHE A 59 -16.57 -3.72 2.39
CA PHE A 59 -16.80 -2.80 1.27
C PHE A 59 -17.21 -1.37 1.69
N ALA A 60 -17.96 -1.24 2.79
CA ALA A 60 -18.37 0.07 3.32
C ALA A 60 -17.16 0.87 3.86
N ASP A 61 -16.29 0.22 4.62
CA ASP A 61 -15.06 0.80 5.16
C ASP A 61 -14.00 1.04 4.09
N GLN A 62 -13.96 0.22 3.03
CA GLN A 62 -13.10 0.43 1.86
C GLN A 62 -13.45 1.73 1.15
N ASN A 63 -14.73 1.98 0.87
CA ASN A 63 -15.16 3.21 0.21
C ASN A 63 -14.82 4.46 1.04
N VAL A 64 -15.04 4.44 2.35
CA VAL A 64 -14.66 5.55 3.24
C VAL A 64 -13.14 5.80 3.22
N THR A 65 -12.36 4.71 3.22
CA THR A 65 -10.89 4.75 3.19
C THR A 65 -10.39 5.31 1.85
N ILE A 66 -10.98 4.92 0.73
CA ILE A 66 -10.62 5.42 -0.60
C ILE A 66 -11.03 6.88 -0.78
N CYS A 67 -12.24 7.27 -0.36
CA CYS A 67 -12.65 8.68 -0.38
C CYS A 67 -11.72 9.57 0.45
N LYS A 68 -11.12 9.02 1.51
CA LYS A 68 -10.20 9.75 2.39
C LYS A 68 -8.78 9.81 1.87
N PHE A 69 -8.28 8.72 1.27
CA PHE A 69 -6.86 8.58 0.95
C PHE A 69 -6.55 8.57 -0.55
N GLY A 70 -7.54 8.37 -1.41
CA GLY A 70 -7.38 8.30 -2.87
C GLY A 70 -6.79 6.99 -3.37
N CYS A 71 -7.34 6.42 -4.44
CA CYS A 71 -6.90 5.14 -5.00
C CYS A 71 -5.44 5.15 -5.50
N TYR A 72 -4.94 6.30 -5.99
CA TYR A 72 -3.54 6.39 -6.44
C TYR A 72 -2.55 6.27 -5.27
N PHE A 73 -2.77 7.03 -4.20
CA PHE A 73 -1.92 6.95 -3.01
C PHE A 73 -1.98 5.57 -2.37
N LEU A 74 -3.16 4.94 -2.33
CA LEU A 74 -3.30 3.58 -1.82
C LEU A 74 -2.51 2.56 -2.66
N CYS A 75 -2.43 2.72 -3.98
CA CYS A 75 -1.56 1.90 -4.82
C CYS A 75 -0.08 2.09 -4.46
N ILE A 76 0.37 3.33 -4.26
CA ILE A 76 1.75 3.62 -3.84
C ILE A 76 2.05 2.97 -2.50
N LEU A 77 1.14 3.08 -1.53
CA LEU A 77 1.29 2.44 -0.22
C LEU A 77 1.37 0.92 -0.34
N PHE A 78 0.48 0.30 -1.11
CA PHE A 78 0.48 -1.15 -1.30
C PHE A 78 1.82 -1.64 -1.84
N ILE A 79 2.30 -1.03 -2.94
CA ILE A 79 3.60 -1.39 -3.53
C ILE A 79 4.73 -1.21 -2.51
N SER A 80 4.70 -0.10 -1.78
CA SER A 80 5.70 0.20 -0.75
C SER A 80 5.74 -0.86 0.34
N PHE A 81 4.59 -1.41 0.72
CA PHE A 81 4.48 -2.45 1.72
C PHE A 81 5.00 -3.79 1.22
N VAL A 82 4.67 -4.16 -0.02
CA VAL A 82 5.25 -5.36 -0.64
C VAL A 82 6.78 -5.28 -0.65
N VAL A 83 7.34 -4.15 -1.08
CA VAL A 83 8.80 -3.95 -1.10
C VAL A 83 9.39 -4.07 0.31
N LYS A 84 8.78 -3.42 1.31
CA LYS A 84 9.21 -3.51 2.71
C LYS A 84 9.11 -4.92 3.28
N GLU A 85 8.03 -5.63 2.99
CA GLU A 85 7.81 -6.99 3.48
C GLU A 85 8.93 -7.91 3.00
N ILE A 86 9.26 -7.84 1.71
CA ILE A 86 10.33 -8.65 1.12
C ILE A 86 11.69 -8.26 1.72
N LYS A 87 11.99 -6.96 1.79
CA LYS A 87 13.28 -6.46 2.29
C LYS A 87 13.50 -6.76 3.77
N ASP A 88 12.49 -6.50 4.59
CA ASP A 88 12.59 -6.64 6.05
C ASP A 88 12.26 -8.07 6.51
N ARG A 89 11.75 -8.92 5.60
CA ARG A 89 11.23 -10.27 5.88
C ARG A 89 10.16 -10.31 6.98
N ILE A 90 9.38 -9.23 7.07
CA ILE A 90 8.33 -9.05 8.08
C ILE A 90 7.05 -8.66 7.37
N GLU A 91 5.98 -9.43 7.60
CA GLU A 91 4.64 -9.06 7.13
C GLU A 91 4.20 -7.78 7.83
N LYS A 92 4.04 -6.69 7.06
CA LYS A 92 3.61 -5.40 7.59
C LYS A 92 2.11 -5.23 7.37
N CYS A 93 1.40 -5.19 8.48
CA CYS A 93 -0.02 -4.88 8.54
C CYS A 93 -0.17 -3.45 9.02
N PHE A 94 -0.65 -2.54 8.17
CA PHE A 94 -1.01 -1.20 8.63
C PHE A 94 -2.49 -1.13 8.93
N ASP A 95 -2.83 -0.68 10.14
CA ASP A 95 -4.22 -0.37 10.44
C ASP A 95 -4.62 1.01 9.89
N LYS A 96 -5.92 1.28 9.87
CA LYS A 96 -6.48 2.54 9.36
C LYS A 96 -5.94 3.78 10.07
N PHE A 97 -5.59 3.66 11.35
CA PHE A 97 -5.07 4.77 12.14
C PHE A 97 -3.62 5.08 11.75
N GLU A 98 -2.78 4.05 11.57
CA GLU A 98 -1.41 4.22 11.10
C GLU A 98 -1.37 4.81 9.68
N VAL A 99 -2.26 4.37 8.79
CA VAL A 99 -2.40 4.94 7.44
C VAL A 99 -2.83 6.40 7.50
N ASP A 100 -3.72 6.77 8.41
CA ASP A 100 -4.14 8.17 8.62
C ASP A 100 -3.00 9.05 9.12
N LEU A 101 -2.21 8.57 10.09
CA LEU A 101 -1.04 9.29 10.59
C LEU A 101 0.00 9.47 9.48
N LEU A 102 0.26 8.42 8.70
CA LEU A 102 1.17 8.47 7.57
C LEU A 102 0.67 9.47 6.51
N PHE A 103 -0.61 9.42 6.16
CA PHE A 103 -1.23 10.34 5.20
C PHE A 103 -1.04 11.80 5.62
N LYS A 104 -1.37 12.12 6.87
CA LYS A 104 -1.17 13.48 7.44
C LYS A 104 0.30 13.89 7.45
N SER A 105 1.19 12.97 7.80
CA SER A 105 2.64 13.22 7.81
C SER A 105 3.19 13.46 6.41
N ILE A 106 2.68 12.78 5.39
CA ILE A 106 3.09 12.99 4.00
C ILE A 106 2.49 14.29 3.46
N ALA A 107 1.24 14.61 3.82
CA ALA A 107 0.62 15.87 3.45
C ALA A 107 1.39 17.08 4.04
N SER A 108 1.84 16.98 5.30
CA SER A 108 2.56 18.08 5.96
C SER A 108 3.91 18.41 5.32
N ILE A 109 4.57 17.42 4.71
CA ILE A 109 5.83 17.61 3.97
C ILE A 109 5.61 17.93 2.48
N GLY A 110 4.36 18.02 2.02
CA GLY A 110 4.02 18.39 0.64
C GLY A 110 3.99 17.22 -0.36
N GLY A 111 3.98 15.96 0.09
CA GLY A 111 3.84 14.81 -0.80
C GLY A 111 2.40 14.58 -1.30
N LEU A 112 1.43 15.13 -0.56
CA LEU A 112 0.00 15.02 -0.83
C LEU A 112 -0.70 16.36 -0.60
N LYS A 113 -1.79 16.58 -1.32
CA LYS A 113 -2.79 17.60 -0.97
C LYS A 113 -3.90 16.94 -0.16
N ASP A 114 -3.90 17.18 1.15
CA ASP A 114 -4.77 16.54 2.15
C ASP A 114 -6.27 16.57 1.78
N ALA A 115 -6.74 17.70 1.24
CA ALA A 115 -8.17 17.94 0.97
C ALA A 115 -8.79 17.03 -0.11
N ASN A 116 -8.00 16.47 -1.00
CA ASN A 116 -8.46 15.59 -2.09
C ASN A 116 -7.55 14.39 -2.33
N SER A 117 -6.64 14.13 -1.37
CA SER A 117 -5.67 13.05 -1.42
C SER A 117 -4.84 13.02 -2.71
N TYR A 118 -4.63 14.19 -3.31
CA TYR A 118 -3.94 14.30 -4.58
C TYR A 118 -2.43 14.13 -4.36
N VAL A 119 -1.85 13.15 -5.03
CA VAL A 119 -0.41 12.87 -4.96
C VAL A 119 0.36 13.91 -5.75
N LEU A 120 1.24 14.64 -5.07
CA LEU A 120 2.10 15.67 -5.66
C LEU A 120 3.46 15.10 -6.06
N ASP A 121 4.07 14.28 -5.20
CA ASP A 121 5.39 13.68 -5.45
C ASP A 121 5.44 12.23 -4.90
N PRO A 122 5.29 11.22 -5.78
CA PRO A 122 5.46 9.82 -5.40
C PRO A 122 6.84 9.52 -4.80
N ASN A 123 7.92 10.12 -5.30
CA ASN A 123 9.26 9.87 -4.78
C ASN A 123 9.44 10.45 -3.37
N LEU A 124 8.75 11.54 -3.02
CA LEU A 124 8.70 12.03 -1.64
C LEU A 124 7.99 11.04 -0.71
N ILE A 125 6.88 10.43 -1.16
CA ILE A 125 6.19 9.37 -0.42
C ILE A 125 7.14 8.18 -0.15
N LEU A 126 7.84 7.71 -1.19
CA LEU A 126 8.81 6.60 -1.07
C LEU A 126 9.95 6.94 -0.10
N ARG A 127 10.43 8.19 -0.09
CA ARG A 127 11.44 8.68 0.86
C ARG A 127 10.92 8.69 2.29
N SER A 128 9.70 9.18 2.53
CA SER A 128 9.08 9.16 3.86
C SER A 128 8.85 7.74 4.38
N LEU A 129 8.64 6.80 3.47
CA LEU A 129 8.55 5.39 3.78
C LEU A 129 9.93 4.72 3.92
N GLY A 130 11.03 5.37 3.57
CA GLY A 130 12.38 4.79 3.68
C GLY A 130 12.66 3.67 2.67
N ILE A 131 12.01 3.70 1.51
CA ILE A 131 12.19 2.70 0.42
C ILE A 131 12.68 3.31 -0.90
N ASN A 132 13.06 4.58 -0.90
CA ASN A 132 13.50 5.29 -2.09
C ASN A 132 14.81 4.75 -2.69
N SER A 133 15.56 3.91 -1.95
CA SER A 133 16.71 3.18 -2.48
C SER A 133 16.31 1.91 -3.24
N ASP A 134 15.12 1.39 -2.97
CA ASP A 134 14.66 0.09 -3.45
C ASP A 134 13.65 0.25 -4.60
N LEU A 135 12.89 1.35 -4.57
CA LEU A 135 11.88 1.68 -5.56
C LEU A 135 11.97 3.16 -5.96
N HIS A 136 11.84 3.44 -7.26
CA HIS A 136 11.89 4.80 -7.79
C HIS A 136 10.77 5.05 -8.81
N TYR A 137 10.04 6.16 -8.66
CA TYR A 137 9.07 6.60 -9.65
C TYR A 137 9.73 7.43 -10.75
N LEU A 138 9.48 7.09 -12.02
CA LEU A 138 10.13 7.73 -13.18
C LEU A 138 9.66 9.17 -13.46
N SER A 139 8.75 9.74 -12.66
CA SER A 139 8.26 11.12 -12.81
C SER A 139 7.63 11.46 -14.18
N VAL A 140 7.27 10.43 -14.96
CA VAL A 140 6.68 10.55 -16.31
C VAL A 140 5.45 9.67 -16.40
N HIS A 141 4.43 10.18 -17.10
CA HIS A 141 3.22 9.43 -17.43
C HIS A 141 3.38 8.84 -18.82
N TYR A 142 3.20 7.53 -18.94
CA TYR A 142 3.36 6.83 -20.21
C TYR A 142 2.02 6.49 -20.83
N SER A 143 1.94 6.60 -22.15
CA SER A 143 0.87 5.98 -22.94
C SER A 143 1.01 4.45 -22.87
N PRO A 144 -0.06 3.68 -22.65
CA PRO A 144 0.01 2.21 -22.66
C PRO A 144 0.45 1.64 -24.01
N ASP A 145 0.10 2.30 -25.12
CA ASP A 145 0.41 1.83 -26.48
C ASP A 145 1.89 1.97 -26.82
N ASP A 146 2.58 2.93 -26.20
CA ASP A 146 3.98 3.26 -26.49
C ASP A 146 4.95 2.74 -25.43
N TYR A 147 4.42 2.14 -24.35
CA TYR A 147 5.24 1.66 -23.24
C TYR A 147 5.45 0.15 -23.31
N LYS A 148 6.71 -0.27 -23.17
CA LYS A 148 7.08 -1.68 -23.08
C LYS A 148 7.57 -2.01 -21.66
N PRO A 149 6.75 -2.69 -20.83
CA PRO A 149 7.13 -3.02 -19.47
C PRO A 149 8.36 -3.93 -19.37
N GLU A 150 9.26 -3.61 -18.43
CA GLU A 150 10.40 -4.42 -18.03
C GLU A 150 10.09 -5.23 -16.76
N SER A 151 10.82 -6.31 -16.52
CA SER A 151 10.62 -7.16 -15.34
C SER A 151 10.80 -6.42 -14.00
N CYS A 152 11.53 -5.30 -13.97
CA CYS A 152 11.67 -4.47 -12.78
C CYS A 152 10.59 -3.38 -12.63
N ASP A 153 9.64 -3.26 -13.56
CA ASP A 153 8.63 -2.20 -13.54
C ASP A 153 7.35 -2.57 -12.77
N ILE A 154 7.03 -1.87 -11.70
CA ILE A 154 5.71 -1.94 -11.09
C ILE A 154 4.84 -0.82 -11.66
N LEU A 155 3.68 -1.20 -12.20
CA LEU A 155 2.83 -0.30 -12.97
C LEU A 155 1.56 0.05 -12.19
N ILE A 156 1.26 1.34 -12.10
CA ILE A 156 -0.07 1.82 -11.70
C ILE A 156 -0.75 2.38 -12.95
N GLY A 157 -1.85 1.74 -13.35
CA GLY A 157 -2.69 2.17 -14.46
C GLY A 157 -3.75 3.17 -14.02
N LYS A 158 -3.93 4.24 -14.79
CA LYS A 158 -5.05 5.17 -14.68
C LYS A 158 -6.11 4.76 -15.69
N TYR A 159 -7.24 4.24 -15.20
CA TYR A 159 -8.40 3.94 -16.01
C TYR A 159 -9.36 5.12 -16.04
N ARG A 160 -9.99 5.36 -17.18
CA ARG A 160 -11.07 6.33 -17.35
C ARG A 160 -12.35 5.59 -17.71
N ASP A 161 -13.38 5.78 -16.91
CA ASP A 161 -14.73 5.31 -17.25
C ASP A 161 -15.29 6.14 -18.41
N ILE A 162 -15.73 5.47 -19.49
CA ILE A 162 -16.25 6.14 -20.70
C ILE A 162 -17.57 6.86 -20.40
N GLY A 163 -18.40 6.29 -19.52
CA GLY A 163 -19.73 6.81 -19.21
C GLY A 163 -19.70 8.07 -18.32
N SER A 164 -18.98 8.00 -17.19
CA SER A 164 -18.93 9.09 -16.21
C SER A 164 -17.73 10.03 -16.38
N GLY A 165 -16.70 9.63 -17.12
CA GLY A 165 -15.44 10.37 -17.21
C GLY A 165 -14.59 10.36 -15.94
N LEU A 166 -15.01 9.61 -14.91
CA LEU A 166 -14.25 9.45 -13.67
C LEU A 166 -13.02 8.57 -13.89
N TYR A 167 -12.00 8.81 -13.07
CA TYR A 167 -10.76 8.06 -13.12
C TYR A 167 -10.60 7.16 -11.91
N HIS A 168 -9.96 6.00 -12.13
CA HIS A 168 -9.57 5.08 -11.09
C HIS A 168 -8.15 4.58 -11.30
N PHE A 169 -7.42 4.37 -10.22
CA PHE A 169 -6.04 3.89 -10.27
C PHE A 169 -5.96 2.48 -9.69
N VAL A 170 -5.29 1.60 -10.40
CA VAL A 170 -5.08 0.20 -10.02
C VAL A 170 -3.64 -0.23 -10.31
N ILE A 171 -3.16 -1.26 -9.63
CA ILE A 171 -1.88 -1.89 -9.96
C ILE A 171 -2.12 -2.89 -11.07
N VAL A 172 -1.41 -2.73 -12.19
CA VAL A 172 -1.51 -3.60 -13.36
C VAL A 172 -0.23 -4.43 -13.53
N ASP A 173 -0.40 -5.61 -14.10
CA ASP A 173 0.70 -6.48 -14.45
C ASP A 173 1.42 -5.98 -15.71
N ASN A 174 2.58 -6.56 -16.00
CA ASN A 174 3.40 -6.19 -17.15
C ASN A 174 2.78 -6.57 -18.50
N ASP A 175 1.71 -7.36 -18.51
CA ASP A 175 0.91 -7.63 -19.70
C ASP A 175 -0.07 -6.49 -20.04
N LEU A 176 -0.13 -5.44 -19.21
CA LEU A 176 -1.02 -4.27 -19.30
C LEU A 176 -2.52 -4.57 -19.28
N LYS A 177 -2.91 -5.83 -19.06
CA LYS A 177 -4.30 -6.31 -19.11
C LYS A 177 -4.77 -6.80 -17.76
N SER A 178 -3.86 -7.45 -17.05
CA SER A 178 -4.14 -8.08 -15.78
C SER A 178 -4.06 -7.06 -14.65
N VAL A 179 -5.13 -6.99 -13.85
CA VAL A 179 -5.13 -6.20 -12.62
C VAL A 179 -4.55 -7.05 -11.49
N ILE A 180 -3.46 -6.58 -10.88
CA ILE A 180 -2.86 -7.19 -9.69
C ILE A 180 -3.67 -6.79 -8.46
N TRP A 181 -3.97 -5.49 -8.34
CA TRP A 181 -4.69 -4.96 -7.20
C TRP A 181 -5.59 -3.78 -7.55
N ASP A 182 -6.83 -3.85 -7.07
CA ASP A 182 -7.82 -2.80 -7.15
C ASP A 182 -8.31 -2.49 -5.74
N SER A 183 -8.11 -1.25 -5.28
CA SER A 183 -8.57 -0.82 -3.95
C SER A 183 -10.08 -0.95 -3.77
N LEU A 184 -10.86 -0.84 -4.85
CA LEU A 184 -12.33 -1.00 -4.84
C LEU A 184 -12.78 -2.46 -5.00
N GLY A 185 -11.85 -3.39 -5.22
CA GLY A 185 -12.13 -4.81 -5.39
C GLY A 185 -12.84 -5.19 -6.71
N SER A 186 -13.61 -4.30 -7.34
CA SER A 186 -14.24 -4.52 -8.65
C SER A 186 -14.78 -3.22 -9.23
N SER A 187 -13.89 -2.26 -9.51
CA SER A 187 -14.31 -0.96 -10.04
C SER A 187 -14.92 -1.08 -11.44
N LYS A 188 -16.12 -0.50 -11.63
CA LYS A 188 -16.73 -0.34 -12.97
C LYS A 188 -15.82 0.44 -13.92
N ALA A 189 -15.07 1.42 -13.40
CA ALA A 189 -14.13 2.18 -14.22
C ALA A 189 -13.01 1.31 -14.82
N VAL A 190 -12.74 0.14 -14.26
CA VAL A 190 -11.78 -0.82 -14.82
C VAL A 190 -12.46 -1.78 -15.79
N SER A 191 -13.67 -2.25 -15.47
CA SER A 191 -14.43 -3.18 -16.32
C SER A 191 -14.94 -2.53 -17.61
N ASP A 192 -15.41 -1.29 -17.51
CA ASP A 192 -16.11 -0.57 -18.57
C ASP A 192 -15.28 0.61 -19.11
N GLY A 193 -14.08 0.83 -18.56
CA GLY A 193 -13.22 1.95 -18.90
C GLY A 193 -11.95 1.56 -19.66
N GLU A 194 -11.23 2.58 -20.10
CA GLU A 194 -10.00 2.45 -20.87
C GLU A 194 -8.78 2.80 -20.02
N LEU A 195 -7.71 2.01 -20.16
CA LEU A 195 -6.43 2.33 -19.57
C LEU A 195 -5.83 3.54 -20.32
N GLU A 196 -5.82 4.70 -19.69
CA GLU A 196 -5.45 5.97 -20.33
C GLU A 196 -3.96 6.29 -20.18
N SER A 197 -3.37 5.95 -19.03
CA SER A 197 -1.94 6.19 -18.80
C SER A 197 -1.36 5.31 -17.70
N LEU A 198 -0.04 5.17 -17.70
CA LEU A 198 0.74 4.42 -16.74
C LEU A 198 1.59 5.34 -15.85
N ARG A 199 1.75 4.96 -14.59
CA ARG A 199 2.77 5.47 -13.66
C ARG A 199 3.73 4.33 -13.39
N VAL A 200 5.01 4.54 -13.70
CA VAL A 200 6.02 3.48 -13.67
C VAL A 200 6.92 3.65 -12.46
N PHE A 201 6.96 2.63 -11.62
CA PHE A 201 7.84 2.52 -10.47
C PHE A 201 8.88 1.44 -10.77
N LYS A 202 10.15 1.79 -10.86
CA LYS A 202 11.23 0.83 -11.09
C LYS A 202 11.78 0.30 -9.78
N ILE A 203 11.84 -1.02 -9.66
CA ILE A 203 12.62 -1.71 -8.63
C ILE A 203 14.09 -1.47 -8.95
N VAL A 204 14.78 -0.77 -8.06
CA VAL A 204 16.19 -0.37 -8.22
C VAL A 204 17.10 -1.54 -7.86
N ASP A 205 16.81 -2.22 -6.76
CA ASP A 205 17.55 -3.41 -6.35
C ASP A 205 17.11 -4.64 -7.15
N ARG A 206 17.92 -5.02 -8.15
CA ARG A 206 17.64 -6.15 -9.03
C ARG A 206 17.52 -7.49 -8.29
N SER A 207 18.13 -7.63 -7.11
CA SER A 207 18.05 -8.86 -6.33
C SER A 207 16.63 -9.12 -5.79
N LEU A 208 15.85 -8.05 -5.58
CA LEU A 208 14.50 -8.13 -5.03
C LEU A 208 13.42 -8.39 -6.10
N VAL A 209 13.76 -8.26 -7.39
CA VAL A 209 12.78 -8.26 -8.48
C VAL A 209 11.95 -9.54 -8.50
N SER A 210 12.58 -10.72 -8.43
CA SER A 210 11.85 -12.00 -8.46
C SER A 210 10.90 -12.13 -7.28
N GLU A 211 11.39 -11.89 -6.06
CA GLU A 211 10.61 -12.05 -4.84
C GLU A 211 9.41 -11.08 -4.78
N ILE A 212 9.60 -9.84 -5.23
CA ILE A 212 8.51 -8.86 -5.33
C ILE A 212 7.47 -9.31 -6.36
N ARG A 213 7.90 -9.84 -7.51
CA ARG A 213 6.97 -10.33 -8.55
C ARG A 213 6.16 -11.52 -8.08
N ASP A 214 6.81 -12.49 -7.46
CA ASP A 214 6.14 -13.67 -6.91
C ASP A 214 5.12 -13.26 -5.84
N ARG A 215 5.46 -12.27 -5.02
CA ARG A 215 4.56 -11.74 -4.00
C ARG A 215 3.37 -11.00 -4.59
N LEU A 216 3.56 -10.18 -5.61
CA LEU A 216 2.46 -9.50 -6.31
C LEU A 216 1.53 -10.50 -7.00
N ALA A 217 2.07 -11.55 -7.62
CA ALA A 217 1.30 -12.63 -8.23
C ALA A 217 0.46 -13.38 -7.18
N LEU A 218 1.06 -13.72 -6.03
CA LEU A 218 0.35 -14.34 -4.90
C LEU A 218 -0.84 -13.48 -4.45
N TYR A 219 -0.64 -12.17 -4.30
CA TYR A 219 -1.72 -11.27 -3.92
C TYR A 219 -2.83 -11.23 -4.96
N ARG A 220 -2.49 -11.14 -6.25
CA ARG A 220 -3.47 -11.19 -7.35
C ARG A 220 -4.35 -12.44 -7.28
N GLU A 221 -3.75 -13.62 -7.05
CA GLU A 221 -4.50 -14.88 -6.93
C GLU A 221 -5.47 -14.86 -5.74
N GLN A 222 -5.03 -14.34 -4.59
CA GLN A 222 -5.86 -14.22 -3.40
C GLN A 222 -7.04 -13.27 -3.63
N PHE A 223 -6.79 -12.13 -4.28
CA PHE A 223 -7.83 -11.16 -4.61
C PHE A 223 -8.89 -11.77 -5.54
N ASN A 224 -8.48 -12.55 -6.53
CA ASN A 224 -9.40 -13.23 -7.43
C ASN A 224 -10.20 -14.34 -6.73
N SER A 225 -9.56 -15.09 -5.84
CA SER A 225 -10.21 -16.17 -5.07
C SER A 225 -11.23 -15.61 -4.06
N SER A 226 -10.90 -14.52 -3.38
CA SER A 226 -11.80 -13.82 -2.44
C SER A 226 -13.05 -13.27 -3.14
N LYS A 227 -12.92 -12.73 -4.35
CA LYS A 227 -14.09 -12.32 -5.16
C LYS A 227 -15.03 -13.49 -5.46
N LYS A 228 -14.48 -14.65 -5.82
CA LYS A 228 -15.26 -15.83 -6.17
C LYS A 228 -16.09 -16.33 -4.97
N ASN A 229 -15.47 -16.39 -3.79
CA ASN A 229 -16.15 -16.85 -2.57
C ASN A 229 -17.27 -15.89 -2.12
N ASN A 230 -17.06 -14.56 -2.26
CA ASN A 230 -18.09 -13.58 -1.93
C ASN A 230 -19.29 -13.64 -2.90
N LEU A 231 -19.06 -13.90 -4.18
CA LEU A 231 -20.12 -14.08 -5.19
C LEU A 231 -20.94 -15.36 -4.96
N GLU A 232 -20.33 -16.43 -4.46
CA GLU A 232 -21.01 -17.68 -4.13
C GLU A 232 -21.84 -17.56 -2.83
N SER A 233 -21.43 -16.73 -1.87
CA SER A 233 -22.19 -16.47 -0.64
C SER A 233 -23.46 -15.60 -0.82
N LEU A 234 -23.64 -15.01 -2.00
CA LEU A 234 -24.77 -14.15 -2.37
C LEU A 234 -25.79 -14.85 -3.29
N ARG A 235 -25.63 -16.15 -3.55
CA ARG A 235 -26.56 -17.02 -4.27
C ARG A 235 -27.25 -17.99 -3.31
#